data_AF-A0A8J7PEW1-F1
#
_entry.id   AF-A0A8J7PEW1-F1
#
_cell.length_a   1.000
_cell.length_b   1.000
_cell.length_c   1.000
_cell.angle_alpha   90.00
_cell.angle_beta   90.00
_cell.angle_gamma   90.00
#
_symmetry.space_group_name_H-M   'P 1'
#
loop_
_entity.id
_entity.type
_entity.pdbx_description
1 polymer ?
#
loop_
_entity_poly.entity_id
_entity_poly.type
_entity_poly.pdbx_seq_one_letter_code
_entity_poly.pdbx_strand_id
1 'polypeptide(L)'
;MKKINVIRTKKITKLFLCPQNLRFFWVLLIILILLVVSCQKIDKDPGVTPDSFLWGLDKALDQSTLILTFDEGEKAKKGLDIAGERLLEVKSMIEENKLEAAEKAQEEHEKTLAKVKQSIKDIEEDPLEEIKEVIEIEKELEEHEREVEQTFGELIIKIEVEGQVTQQQKDLIDSILNSLKGQIGEVEIEIKNKKDKTKIKIKVKTGKSEAEIEKEVEDIEEETGLTRDRAIWAQKAIEHAEEKIATAEEKIAEKIAEGFNVTIAEDFLTQAKDMLAQAKVKFNAEEYKEARKLAQDAGILAMHAKRGKSFEKIEVEEAEEEIELEESLEEINDTREKLMKLQEKGIDVSEELEELTRIETEFKEGLFTGDLEEALESIEDKAKAKEEVEEETEEELECSFDTDCKEGEICTDGKCEKVEEPECTVDTDCKEDEACIEGTCEKIEE
;
A
#
# COMPACT_ATOMS: atom_id res chain seq x y z
N MET A 1 -32.94 -54.58 -13.88
CA MET A 1 -32.05 -54.90 -12.74
C MET A 1 -30.73 -55.44 -13.27
N LYS A 2 -29.75 -54.57 -13.50
CA LYS A 2 -28.40 -54.93 -13.99
C LYS A 2 -27.47 -55.08 -12.79
N LYS A 3 -26.83 -56.24 -12.65
CA LYS A 3 -25.81 -56.53 -11.64
C LYS A 3 -24.52 -55.80 -12.02
N ILE A 4 -24.06 -54.90 -11.15
CA ILE A 4 -22.75 -54.25 -11.27
C ILE A 4 -21.76 -55.09 -10.47
N ASN A 5 -20.68 -55.50 -11.16
CA ASN A 5 -19.56 -56.25 -10.61
C ASN A 5 -18.72 -55.34 -9.70
N VAL A 6 -18.48 -55.80 -8.47
CA VAL A 6 -17.56 -55.20 -7.51
C VAL A 6 -16.13 -55.61 -7.88
N ILE A 7 -15.34 -54.66 -8.38
CA ILE A 7 -13.90 -54.86 -8.58
C ILE A 7 -13.19 -54.59 -7.26
N ARG A 8 -12.49 -55.63 -6.80
CA ARG A 8 -11.73 -55.71 -5.57
C ARG A 8 -10.30 -55.23 -5.86
N THR A 9 -9.98 -53.96 -5.58
CA THR A 9 -8.61 -53.46 -5.69
C THR A 9 -7.80 -53.91 -4.47
N LYS A 10 -6.76 -54.68 -4.78
CA LYS A 10 -5.75 -55.17 -3.83
C LYS A 10 -4.76 -54.05 -3.52
N LYS A 11 -4.46 -53.92 -2.22
CA LYS A 11 -3.17 -53.52 -1.61
C LYS A 11 -2.12 -52.99 -2.60
N ILE A 12 -1.99 -51.66 -2.65
CA ILE A 12 -0.71 -51.02 -2.98
C ILE A 12 -0.06 -50.63 -1.66
N THR A 13 0.94 -51.44 -1.36
CA THR A 13 2.09 -51.29 -0.49
C THR A 13 2.56 -49.86 -0.25
N LYS A 14 2.65 -49.53 1.05
CA LYS A 14 3.71 -48.75 1.72
C LYS A 14 4.85 -48.31 0.79
N LEU A 15 4.81 -47.07 0.33
CA LEU A 15 6.01 -46.32 -0.02
C LEU A 15 6.19 -45.21 1.01
N PHE A 16 7.27 -45.34 1.78
CA PHE A 16 8.08 -44.29 2.39
C PHE A 16 7.42 -42.92 2.65
N LEU A 17 6.82 -42.78 3.84
CA LEU A 17 6.72 -41.49 4.52
C LEU A 17 7.81 -41.47 5.60
N CYS A 18 8.94 -40.84 5.28
CA CYS A 18 9.97 -40.52 6.25
C CYS A 18 9.58 -39.18 6.94
N PRO A 19 9.27 -39.15 8.24
CA PRO A 19 8.67 -37.99 8.92
C PRO A 19 9.65 -36.82 9.18
N GLN A 20 10.90 -36.89 8.73
CA GLN A 20 11.91 -35.84 9.00
C GLN A 20 11.92 -34.70 7.96
N ASN A 21 11.50 -34.93 6.72
CA ASN A 21 11.54 -33.88 5.67
C ASN A 21 10.27 -33.03 5.59
N LEU A 22 9.17 -33.47 6.22
CA LEU A 22 7.91 -32.72 6.26
C LEU A 22 7.96 -31.49 7.19
N ARG A 23 8.90 -31.47 8.16
CA ARG A 23 9.10 -30.34 9.06
C ARG A 23 9.84 -29.18 8.40
N PHE A 24 10.80 -29.46 7.51
CA PHE A 24 11.52 -28.41 6.79
C PHE A 24 10.63 -27.71 5.77
N PHE A 25 9.79 -28.45 5.04
CA PHE A 25 8.85 -27.84 4.08
C PHE A 25 7.80 -26.96 4.76
N TRP A 26 7.35 -27.31 5.97
CA TRP A 26 6.42 -26.47 6.75
C TRP A 26 7.10 -25.22 7.34
N VAL A 27 8.36 -25.31 7.76
CA VAL A 27 9.12 -24.13 8.23
C VAL A 27 9.46 -23.21 7.04
N LEU A 28 9.83 -23.76 5.89
CA LEU A 28 10.11 -22.98 4.68
C LEU A 28 8.83 -22.31 4.14
N LEU A 29 7.68 -23.00 4.17
CA LEU A 29 6.38 -22.42 3.78
C LEU A 29 5.91 -21.34 4.77
N ILE A 30 6.16 -21.50 6.08
CA ILE A 30 5.87 -20.46 7.08
C ILE A 30 6.79 -19.24 6.90
N ILE A 31 8.06 -19.44 6.56
CA ILE A 31 9.01 -18.34 6.28
C ILE A 31 8.64 -17.61 4.97
N LEU A 32 8.16 -18.33 3.94
CA LEU A 32 7.70 -17.74 2.68
C LEU A 32 6.40 -16.93 2.85
N ILE A 33 5.54 -17.29 3.80
CA ILE A 33 4.29 -16.56 4.10
C ILE A 33 4.56 -15.30 4.93
N LEU A 34 5.68 -15.20 5.65
CA LEU A 34 5.98 -14.06 6.52
C LEU A 34 6.59 -12.83 5.79
N LEU A 35 7.00 -12.95 4.53
CA LEU A 35 7.71 -11.87 3.81
C LEU A 35 6.84 -10.98 2.90
N VAL A 36 5.52 -11.20 2.80
CA VAL A 36 4.68 -10.50 1.78
C VAL A 36 3.78 -9.41 2.37
N VAL A 37 4.13 -8.78 3.49
CA VAL A 37 3.32 -7.68 4.07
C VAL A 37 4.17 -6.45 4.34
N SER A 38 4.84 -5.95 3.30
CA SER A 38 5.37 -4.58 3.29
C SER A 38 4.40 -3.71 2.51
N CYS A 39 3.59 -2.94 3.22
CA CYS A 39 2.65 -1.97 2.69
C CYS A 39 3.44 -0.77 2.13
N GLN A 40 3.91 -0.86 0.89
CA GLN A 40 4.43 0.29 0.17
C GLN A 40 3.25 1.15 -0.28
N LYS A 41 3.26 2.43 0.11
CA LYS A 41 2.41 3.43 -0.54
C LYS A 41 2.95 3.59 -1.96
N ILE A 42 2.19 3.13 -2.94
CA ILE A 42 2.49 3.42 -4.34
C ILE A 42 2.14 4.89 -4.54
N ASP A 43 3.13 5.74 -4.79
CA ASP A 43 2.87 7.11 -5.25
C ASP A 43 2.13 7.03 -6.58
N LYS A 44 0.81 7.22 -6.52
CA LYS A 44 -0.04 7.24 -7.70
C LYS A 44 0.29 8.52 -8.47
N ASP A 45 0.74 8.36 -9.71
CA ASP A 45 0.93 9.47 -10.64
C ASP A 45 -0.43 10.19 -10.83
N PRO A 46 -0.50 11.54 -10.74
CA PRO A 46 -1.72 12.29 -11.05
C PRO A 46 -2.22 12.10 -12.48
N GLY A 47 -1.44 11.44 -13.35
CA GLY A 47 -1.83 11.10 -14.71
C GLY A 47 -1.81 12.32 -15.62
N VAL A 48 -2.75 12.37 -16.57
CA VAL A 48 -2.86 13.53 -17.45
C VAL A 48 -3.63 14.63 -16.72
N THR A 49 -3.06 15.81 -16.56
CA THR A 49 -3.68 16.93 -15.83
C THR A 49 -4.57 17.81 -16.72
N PRO A 50 -5.52 18.60 -16.16
CA PRO A 50 -6.52 19.35 -16.93
C PRO A 50 -6.01 20.44 -17.88
N ASP A 51 -4.75 20.85 -17.74
CA ASP A 51 -4.05 21.81 -18.60
C ASP A 51 -3.41 21.14 -19.84
N SER A 52 -3.30 19.82 -19.85
CA SER A 52 -2.84 19.04 -21.00
C SER A 52 -3.93 18.89 -22.06
N PHE A 53 -3.54 18.98 -23.32
CA PHE A 53 -4.43 18.70 -24.46
C PHE A 53 -4.96 17.25 -24.45
N LEU A 54 -4.20 16.30 -23.90
CA LEU A 54 -4.58 14.90 -23.85
C LEU A 54 -5.58 14.57 -22.74
N TRP A 55 -5.87 15.50 -21.81
CA TRP A 55 -6.81 15.28 -20.71
C TRP A 55 -8.22 14.94 -21.19
N GLY A 56 -8.64 15.52 -22.31
CA GLY A 56 -9.93 15.19 -22.93
C GLY A 56 -9.98 13.75 -23.46
N LEU A 57 -8.85 13.20 -23.90
CA LEU A 57 -8.73 11.81 -24.34
C LEU A 57 -8.73 10.86 -23.14
N ASP A 58 -7.95 11.19 -22.12
CA ASP A 58 -7.88 10.46 -20.85
C ASP A 58 -9.28 10.28 -20.23
N LYS A 59 -10.00 11.38 -20.03
CA LYS A 59 -11.41 11.34 -19.57
C LYS A 59 -12.33 10.52 -20.47
N ALA A 60 -12.12 10.55 -21.79
CA ALA A 60 -12.95 9.78 -22.71
C ALA A 60 -12.69 8.27 -22.58
N LEU A 61 -11.44 7.89 -22.29
CA LEU A 61 -11.07 6.51 -21.98
C LEU A 61 -11.68 6.08 -20.65
N ASP A 62 -11.60 6.89 -19.59
CA ASP A 62 -12.24 6.59 -18.30
C ASP A 62 -13.75 6.39 -18.42
N GLN A 63 -14.42 7.29 -19.14
CA GLN A 63 -15.84 7.15 -19.42
C GLN A 63 -16.13 5.87 -20.22
N SER A 64 -15.28 5.53 -21.18
CA SER A 64 -15.43 4.29 -21.95
C SER A 64 -15.24 3.06 -21.05
N THR A 65 -14.26 3.09 -20.16
CA THR A 65 -14.00 2.02 -19.17
C THR A 65 -15.22 1.83 -18.27
N LEU A 66 -15.76 2.90 -17.68
CA LEU A 66 -16.97 2.85 -16.85
C LEU A 66 -18.20 2.32 -17.62
N ILE A 67 -18.34 2.66 -18.91
CA ILE A 67 -19.45 2.17 -19.74
C ILE A 67 -19.29 0.67 -20.07
N LEU A 68 -18.04 0.20 -20.22
CA LEU A 68 -17.73 -1.19 -20.53
C LEU A 68 -17.72 -2.10 -19.29
N THR A 69 -17.61 -1.54 -18.09
CA THR A 69 -17.82 -2.27 -16.83
C THR A 69 -19.31 -2.52 -16.64
N PHE A 70 -19.77 -3.75 -16.91
CA PHE A 70 -21.20 -4.09 -16.87
C PHE A 70 -21.75 -4.31 -15.46
N ASP A 71 -20.91 -4.79 -14.55
CA ASP A 71 -21.29 -5.00 -13.15
C ASP A 71 -21.34 -3.66 -12.42
N GLU A 72 -22.44 -3.38 -11.71
CA GLU A 72 -22.62 -2.09 -11.04
C GLU A 72 -21.74 -1.93 -9.80
N GLY A 73 -21.38 -3.02 -9.12
CA GLY A 73 -20.48 -2.99 -7.99
C GLY A 73 -19.06 -2.63 -8.40
N GLU A 74 -18.54 -3.36 -9.38
CA GLU A 74 -17.24 -3.09 -10.01
C GLU A 74 -17.19 -1.71 -10.69
N LYS A 75 -18.31 -1.25 -11.26
CA LYS A 75 -18.40 0.10 -11.84
C LYS A 75 -18.31 1.18 -10.76
N ALA A 76 -18.90 0.95 -9.58
CA ALA A 76 -18.78 1.86 -8.45
C ALA A 76 -17.33 1.90 -7.94
N LYS A 77 -16.68 0.74 -7.75
CA LYS A 77 -15.26 0.66 -7.35
C LYS A 77 -14.35 1.35 -8.36
N LYS A 78 -14.51 1.07 -9.66
CA LYS A 78 -13.74 1.73 -10.72
C LYS A 78 -13.99 3.24 -10.77
N GLY A 79 -15.20 3.68 -10.44
CA GLY A 79 -15.50 5.09 -10.30
C GLY A 79 -14.76 5.74 -9.13
N LEU A 80 -14.57 5.04 -8.01
CA LEU A 80 -13.75 5.52 -6.90
C LEU A 80 -12.28 5.63 -7.29
N ASP A 81 -11.73 4.68 -8.03
CA ASP A 81 -10.35 4.77 -8.58
C ASP A 81 -10.16 6.05 -9.40
N ILE A 82 -11.07 6.31 -10.34
CA ILE A 82 -11.03 7.50 -11.21
C ILE A 82 -11.19 8.76 -10.36
N ALA A 83 -12.01 8.74 -9.30
CA ALA A 83 -12.11 9.86 -8.38
C ALA A 83 -10.78 10.09 -7.62
N GLY A 84 -10.06 9.04 -7.25
CA GLY A 84 -8.70 9.11 -6.69
C GLY A 84 -7.72 9.80 -7.65
N GLU A 85 -7.75 9.44 -8.94
CA GLU A 85 -6.94 10.11 -9.97
C GLU A 85 -7.28 11.61 -10.07
N ARG A 86 -8.57 11.97 -10.12
CA ARG A 86 -8.98 13.39 -10.16
C ARG A 86 -8.56 14.16 -8.91
N LEU A 87 -8.51 13.52 -7.74
CA LEU A 87 -8.01 14.13 -6.51
C LEU A 87 -6.51 14.48 -6.62
N LEU A 88 -5.72 13.61 -7.22
CA LEU A 88 -4.29 13.84 -7.44
C LEU A 88 -4.05 14.93 -8.49
N GLU A 89 -4.90 15.02 -9.53
CA GLU A 89 -4.91 16.18 -10.43
C GLU A 89 -5.20 17.48 -9.69
N VAL A 90 -6.19 17.49 -8.78
CA VAL A 90 -6.48 18.67 -7.94
C VAL A 90 -5.24 19.04 -7.12
N LYS A 91 -4.57 18.08 -6.49
CA LYS A 91 -3.34 18.30 -5.71
C LYS A 91 -2.25 18.97 -6.55
N SER A 92 -1.88 18.33 -7.67
CA SER A 92 -0.84 18.82 -8.58
C SER A 92 -1.16 20.23 -9.11
N MET A 93 -2.41 20.49 -9.49
CA MET A 93 -2.80 21.83 -9.98
C MET A 93 -2.77 22.90 -8.89
N ILE A 94 -3.06 22.57 -7.64
CA ILE A 94 -2.92 23.51 -6.51
C ILE A 94 -1.46 23.84 -6.25
N GLU A 95 -0.58 22.83 -6.23
CA GLU A 95 0.88 22.99 -6.03
C GLU A 95 1.50 23.86 -7.12
N GLU A 96 1.06 23.72 -8.36
CA GLU A 96 1.51 24.54 -9.49
C GLU A 96 0.81 25.91 -9.58
N ASN A 97 -0.03 26.26 -8.60
CA ASN A 97 -0.82 27.49 -8.57
C ASN A 97 -1.75 27.68 -9.80
N LYS A 98 -2.25 26.57 -10.36
CA LYS A 98 -3.19 26.51 -11.49
C LYS A 98 -4.63 26.31 -10.98
N LEU A 99 -5.13 27.31 -10.26
CA LEU A 99 -6.41 27.24 -9.53
C LEU A 99 -7.63 26.91 -10.41
N GLU A 100 -7.73 27.50 -11.61
CA GLU A 100 -8.82 27.20 -12.54
C GLU A 100 -8.77 25.73 -13.03
N ALA A 101 -7.57 25.15 -13.17
CA ALA A 101 -7.42 23.74 -13.53
C ALA A 101 -7.77 22.82 -12.36
N ALA A 102 -7.42 23.20 -11.13
CA ALA A 102 -7.82 22.50 -9.91
C ALA A 102 -9.35 22.45 -9.74
N GLU A 103 -10.04 23.58 -9.92
CA GLU A 103 -11.52 23.63 -9.92
C GLU A 103 -12.11 22.68 -10.98
N LYS A 104 -11.52 22.66 -12.18
CA LYS A 104 -11.97 21.79 -13.27
C LYS A 104 -11.77 20.31 -12.97
N ALA A 105 -10.68 19.92 -12.32
CA ALA A 105 -10.48 18.55 -11.83
C ALA A 105 -11.48 18.20 -10.72
N GLN A 106 -11.74 19.12 -9.78
CA GLN A 106 -12.74 18.96 -8.73
C GLN A 106 -14.15 18.77 -9.28
N GLU A 107 -14.55 19.51 -10.33
CA GLU A 107 -15.85 19.32 -10.99
C GLU A 107 -15.98 17.94 -11.64
N GLU A 108 -14.90 17.39 -12.18
CA GLU A 108 -14.92 16.04 -12.75
C GLU A 108 -14.91 14.96 -11.69
N HIS A 109 -14.20 15.17 -10.58
CA HIS A 109 -14.31 14.33 -9.39
C HIS A 109 -15.76 14.22 -8.91
N GLU A 110 -16.47 15.36 -8.79
CA GLU A 110 -17.89 15.41 -8.42
C GLU A 110 -18.77 14.61 -9.40
N LYS A 111 -18.55 14.77 -10.72
CA LYS A 111 -19.30 14.02 -11.74
C LYS A 111 -19.04 12.52 -11.64
N THR A 112 -17.83 12.12 -11.28
CA THR A 112 -17.46 10.71 -11.10
C THR A 112 -18.14 10.13 -9.86
N LEU A 113 -18.12 10.82 -8.71
CA LEU A 113 -18.84 10.38 -7.50
C LEU A 113 -20.36 10.32 -7.71
N ALA A 114 -20.93 11.20 -8.53
CA ALA A 114 -22.34 11.11 -8.91
C ALA A 114 -22.66 9.82 -9.69
N LYS A 115 -21.72 9.31 -10.50
CA LYS A 115 -21.86 8.01 -11.18
C LYS A 115 -21.69 6.85 -10.20
N VAL A 116 -20.73 6.91 -9.28
CA VAL A 116 -20.55 5.92 -8.20
C VAL A 116 -21.85 5.76 -7.42
N LYS A 117 -22.45 6.89 -7.01
CA LYS A 117 -23.76 6.93 -6.33
C LYS A 117 -24.87 6.27 -7.15
N GLN A 118 -24.90 6.51 -8.46
CA GLN A 118 -25.89 5.90 -9.34
C GLN A 118 -25.67 4.39 -9.47
N SER A 119 -24.43 3.94 -9.63
CA SER A 119 -24.11 2.51 -9.68
C SER A 119 -24.49 1.79 -8.39
N ILE A 120 -24.20 2.37 -7.21
CA ILE A 120 -24.63 1.80 -5.91
C ILE A 120 -26.16 1.60 -5.85
N LYS A 121 -26.95 2.56 -6.38
CA LYS A 121 -28.42 2.40 -6.45
C LYS A 121 -28.84 1.20 -7.29
N ASP A 122 -28.17 1.05 -8.42
CA ASP A 122 -28.50 0.12 -9.50
C ASP A 122 -27.95 -1.30 -9.29
N ILE A 123 -27.17 -1.56 -8.24
CA ILE A 123 -26.75 -2.93 -7.86
C ILE A 123 -28.00 -3.82 -7.68
N GLU A 124 -28.15 -4.86 -8.48
CA GLU A 124 -29.29 -5.78 -8.42
C GLU A 124 -28.79 -7.24 -8.38
N GLU A 125 -28.47 -7.72 -7.18
CA GLU A 125 -27.96 -9.07 -6.94
C GLU A 125 -28.82 -9.86 -5.92
N ASP A 126 -28.40 -11.09 -5.56
CA ASP A 126 -28.95 -11.74 -4.38
C ASP A 126 -28.68 -10.88 -3.13
N PRO A 127 -29.62 -10.72 -2.18
CA PRO A 127 -29.46 -9.75 -1.10
C PRO A 127 -28.21 -9.93 -0.22
N LEU A 128 -27.68 -11.15 -0.08
CA LEU A 128 -26.42 -11.33 0.66
C LEU A 128 -25.23 -10.83 -0.16
N GLU A 129 -25.17 -11.15 -1.45
CA GLU A 129 -24.14 -10.64 -2.37
C GLU A 129 -24.25 -9.12 -2.54
N GLU A 130 -25.48 -8.56 -2.63
CA GLU A 130 -25.72 -7.11 -2.68
C GLU A 130 -25.21 -6.39 -1.42
N ILE A 131 -25.28 -7.02 -0.22
CA ILE A 131 -24.68 -6.45 0.99
C ILE A 131 -23.16 -6.53 0.95
N LYS A 132 -22.60 -7.67 0.55
CA LYS A 132 -21.15 -7.86 0.47
C LYS A 132 -20.51 -6.86 -0.49
N GLU A 133 -21.08 -6.72 -1.68
CA GLU A 133 -20.63 -5.76 -2.70
C GLU A 133 -20.66 -4.32 -2.17
N VAL A 134 -21.74 -3.94 -1.48
CA VAL A 134 -21.89 -2.59 -0.91
C VAL A 134 -20.89 -2.33 0.23
N ILE A 135 -20.54 -3.35 1.01
CA ILE A 135 -19.50 -3.27 2.05
C ILE A 135 -18.11 -3.10 1.42
N GLU A 136 -17.82 -3.80 0.32
CA GLU A 136 -16.57 -3.61 -0.41
C GLU A 136 -16.47 -2.19 -1.00
N ILE A 137 -17.56 -1.64 -1.54
CA ILE A 137 -17.58 -0.23 -2.00
C ILE A 137 -17.42 0.73 -0.82
N GLU A 138 -18.01 0.45 0.34
CA GLU A 138 -17.85 1.25 1.57
C GLU A 138 -16.37 1.29 2.00
N LYS A 139 -15.68 0.15 1.89
CA LYS A 139 -14.25 0.05 2.17
C LYS A 139 -13.41 0.93 1.25
N GLU A 140 -13.63 0.86 -0.06
CA GLU A 140 -12.93 1.70 -1.04
C GLU A 140 -13.26 3.20 -0.85
N LEU A 141 -14.49 3.54 -0.45
CA LEU A 141 -14.87 4.93 -0.18
C LEU A 141 -14.15 5.49 1.05
N GLU A 142 -14.01 4.70 2.13
CA GLU A 142 -13.27 5.11 3.34
C GLU A 142 -11.77 5.29 3.09
N GLU A 143 -11.22 4.51 2.16
CA GLU A 143 -9.87 4.68 1.66
C GLU A 143 -9.74 5.97 0.85
N HIS A 144 -10.68 6.24 -0.06
CA HIS A 144 -10.71 7.48 -0.83
C HIS A 144 -10.87 8.72 0.06
N GLU A 145 -11.72 8.66 1.09
CA GLU A 145 -11.85 9.74 2.09
C GLU A 145 -10.51 10.00 2.81
N ARG A 146 -9.75 8.94 3.10
CA ARG A 146 -8.39 9.05 3.66
C ARG A 146 -7.44 9.74 2.70
N GLU A 147 -7.45 9.37 1.43
CA GLU A 147 -6.62 10.01 0.40
C GLU A 147 -6.95 11.51 0.30
N VAL A 148 -8.23 11.90 0.34
CA VAL A 148 -8.65 13.32 0.37
C VAL A 148 -8.07 14.03 1.58
N GLU A 149 -8.22 13.47 2.78
CA GLU A 149 -7.74 14.10 4.01
C GLU A 149 -6.22 14.25 4.05
N GLN A 150 -5.48 13.23 3.62
CA GLN A 150 -4.02 13.27 3.55
C GLN A 150 -3.53 14.29 2.53
N THR A 151 -4.08 14.23 1.30
CA THR A 151 -3.76 15.15 0.22
C THR A 151 -3.91 16.60 0.64
N PHE A 152 -5.06 16.96 1.23
CA PHE A 152 -5.30 18.33 1.65
C PHE A 152 -4.54 18.71 2.92
N GLY A 153 -4.27 17.77 3.83
CA GLY A 153 -3.40 18.00 4.97
C GLY A 153 -1.98 18.37 4.55
N GLU A 154 -1.39 17.60 3.63
CA GLU A 154 -0.07 17.86 3.04
C GLU A 154 -0.05 19.20 2.30
N LEU A 155 -1.05 19.46 1.45
CA LEU A 155 -1.17 20.73 0.74
C LEU A 155 -1.20 21.91 1.70
N ILE A 156 -2.07 21.88 2.72
CA ILE A 156 -2.20 22.97 3.70
C ILE A 156 -0.86 23.19 4.42
N ILE A 157 -0.14 22.13 4.79
CA ILE A 157 1.16 22.24 5.43
C ILE A 157 2.16 22.94 4.50
N LYS A 158 2.38 22.40 3.29
CA LYS A 158 3.33 22.94 2.30
C LYS A 158 3.08 24.42 2.02
N ILE A 159 1.81 24.75 1.79
CA ILE A 159 1.30 26.08 1.48
C ILE A 159 1.49 27.08 2.62
N GLU A 160 1.28 26.65 3.87
CA GLU A 160 1.40 27.53 5.03
C GLU A 160 2.82 27.69 5.54
N VAL A 161 3.69 26.72 5.28
CA VAL A 161 5.11 26.73 5.68
C VAL A 161 5.95 27.52 4.68
N GLU A 162 5.82 27.25 3.39
CA GLU A 162 6.64 27.91 2.35
C GLU A 162 6.23 29.38 2.11
N GLY A 163 5.11 29.84 2.70
CA GLY A 163 4.66 31.23 2.61
C GLY A 163 4.23 31.67 1.20
N GLN A 164 4.05 30.73 0.28
CA GLN A 164 3.76 31.02 -1.13
C GLN A 164 2.28 31.30 -1.43
N VAL A 165 1.43 31.32 -0.40
CA VAL A 165 -0.02 31.25 -0.62
C VAL A 165 -0.76 32.51 -0.23
N THR A 166 -1.50 33.02 -1.21
CA THR A 166 -2.44 34.13 -1.08
C THR A 166 -3.70 33.70 -0.32
N GLN A 167 -4.37 34.62 0.36
CA GLN A 167 -5.67 34.33 1.00
C GLN A 167 -6.69 33.72 0.01
N GLN A 168 -6.65 34.14 -1.25
CA GLN A 168 -7.53 33.61 -2.30
C GLN A 168 -7.31 32.11 -2.57
N GLN A 169 -6.06 31.66 -2.57
CA GLN A 169 -5.72 30.25 -2.72
C GLN A 169 -6.20 29.44 -1.52
N LYS A 170 -6.02 29.95 -0.30
CA LYS A 170 -6.54 29.29 0.92
C LYS A 170 -8.05 29.14 0.86
N ASP A 171 -8.77 30.21 0.54
CA ASP A 171 -10.23 30.20 0.43
C ASP A 171 -10.69 29.19 -0.63
N LEU A 172 -9.95 29.05 -1.74
CA LEU A 172 -10.25 28.07 -2.77
C LEU A 172 -9.99 26.64 -2.32
N ILE A 173 -8.85 26.38 -1.67
CA ILE A 173 -8.50 25.04 -1.14
C ILE A 173 -9.57 24.60 -0.14
N ASP A 174 -9.97 25.48 0.78
CA ASP A 174 -11.05 25.22 1.73
C ASP A 174 -12.37 24.95 1.01
N SER A 175 -12.68 25.70 -0.05
CA SER A 175 -13.88 25.49 -0.86
C SER A 175 -13.87 24.12 -1.54
N ILE A 176 -12.75 23.74 -2.17
CA ILE A 176 -12.56 22.44 -2.83
C ILE A 176 -12.67 21.31 -1.80
N LEU A 177 -11.98 21.41 -0.67
CA LEU A 177 -12.02 20.39 0.39
C LEU A 177 -13.44 20.17 0.92
N ASN A 178 -14.17 21.26 1.19
CA ASN A 178 -15.55 21.17 1.65
C ASN A 178 -16.48 20.56 0.59
N SER A 179 -16.26 20.88 -0.69
CA SER A 179 -16.98 20.25 -1.81
C SER A 179 -16.72 18.75 -1.85
N LEU A 180 -15.46 18.32 -1.84
CA LEU A 180 -15.06 16.91 -1.87
C LEU A 180 -15.65 16.13 -0.70
N LYS A 181 -15.56 16.66 0.52
CA LYS A 181 -16.18 16.07 1.72
C LYS A 181 -17.71 15.97 1.60
N GLY A 182 -18.35 17.00 1.05
CA GLY A 182 -19.79 16.99 0.78
C GLY A 182 -20.19 15.87 -0.17
N GLN A 183 -19.46 15.69 -1.27
CA GLN A 183 -19.74 14.65 -2.27
C GLN A 183 -19.50 13.24 -1.71
N ILE A 184 -18.42 13.02 -0.94
CA ILE A 184 -18.17 11.75 -0.26
C ILE A 184 -19.33 11.42 0.68
N GLY A 185 -19.77 12.38 1.49
CA GLY A 185 -20.92 12.22 2.37
C GLY A 185 -22.22 11.86 1.63
N GLU A 186 -22.42 12.35 0.40
CA GLU A 186 -23.56 11.92 -0.42
C GLU A 186 -23.49 10.46 -0.85
N VAL A 187 -22.29 9.94 -1.14
CA VAL A 187 -22.06 8.52 -1.47
C VAL A 187 -22.24 7.66 -0.22
N GLU A 188 -21.72 8.07 0.94
CA GLU A 188 -21.92 7.37 2.23
C GLU A 188 -23.41 7.22 2.57
N ILE A 189 -24.20 8.28 2.37
CA ILE A 189 -25.65 8.25 2.56
C ILE A 189 -26.29 7.23 1.63
N GLU A 190 -25.85 7.14 0.38
CA GLU A 190 -26.37 6.17 -0.58
C GLU A 190 -26.02 4.73 -0.21
N ILE A 191 -24.77 4.46 0.20
CA ILE A 191 -24.33 3.17 0.74
C ILE A 191 -25.23 2.75 1.90
N LYS A 192 -25.46 3.65 2.87
CA LYS A 192 -26.33 3.38 4.01
C LYS A 192 -27.76 3.06 3.58
N ASN A 193 -28.34 3.88 2.70
CA ASN A 193 -29.70 3.66 2.18
C ASN A 193 -29.82 2.30 1.47
N LYS A 194 -28.78 1.93 0.71
CA LYS A 194 -28.70 0.65 0.01
C LYS A 194 -28.62 -0.52 0.99
N LYS A 195 -27.73 -0.47 2.00
CA LYS A 195 -27.64 -1.47 3.07
C LYS A 195 -28.98 -1.66 3.77
N ASP A 196 -29.64 -0.57 4.17
CA ASP A 196 -30.94 -0.62 4.86
C ASP A 196 -32.03 -1.25 3.97
N LYS A 197 -32.09 -0.87 2.69
CA LYS A 197 -33.00 -1.48 1.71
C LYS A 197 -32.73 -2.99 1.55
N THR A 198 -31.47 -3.40 1.51
CA THR A 198 -31.11 -4.81 1.35
C THR A 198 -31.36 -5.63 2.61
N LYS A 199 -31.12 -5.08 3.80
CA LYS A 199 -31.54 -5.68 5.09
C LYS A 199 -33.05 -5.97 5.10
N ILE A 200 -33.87 -5.04 4.59
CA ILE A 200 -35.32 -5.26 4.44
C ILE A 200 -35.62 -6.40 3.45
N LYS A 201 -34.92 -6.47 2.30
CA LYS A 201 -35.06 -7.58 1.34
C LYS A 201 -34.74 -8.93 1.99
N ILE A 202 -33.67 -9.02 2.79
CA ILE A 202 -33.28 -10.24 3.52
C ILE A 202 -34.37 -10.62 4.51
N LYS A 203 -34.86 -9.67 5.32
CA LYS A 203 -35.96 -9.89 6.29
C LYS A 203 -37.18 -10.48 5.63
N VAL A 204 -37.59 -9.94 4.48
CA VAL A 204 -38.78 -10.40 3.73
C VAL A 204 -38.56 -11.79 3.12
N LYS A 205 -37.39 -12.08 2.54
CA LYS A 205 -37.12 -13.38 1.89
C LYS A 205 -36.90 -14.51 2.88
N THR A 206 -36.21 -14.25 3.99
CA THR A 206 -35.73 -15.29 4.92
C THR A 206 -36.59 -15.44 6.17
N GLY A 207 -37.33 -14.40 6.56
CA GLY A 207 -38.07 -14.36 7.82
C GLY A 207 -37.19 -14.18 9.07
N LYS A 208 -35.89 -13.90 8.91
CA LYS A 208 -34.96 -13.61 10.01
C LYS A 208 -35.38 -12.36 10.78
N SER A 209 -35.05 -12.33 12.06
CA SER A 209 -35.20 -11.15 12.92
C SER A 209 -34.17 -10.07 12.57
N GLU A 210 -34.39 -8.85 13.03
CA GLU A 210 -33.48 -7.73 12.80
C GLU A 210 -32.10 -7.97 13.40
N ALA A 211 -32.05 -8.53 14.62
CA ALA A 211 -30.79 -8.86 15.29
C ALA A 211 -29.98 -9.95 14.56
N GLU A 212 -30.65 -10.94 13.95
CA GLU A 212 -29.97 -11.95 13.13
C GLU A 212 -29.40 -11.35 11.85
N ILE A 213 -30.11 -10.40 11.23
CA ILE A 213 -29.64 -9.72 10.03
C ILE A 213 -28.47 -8.79 10.36
N GLU A 214 -28.55 -8.01 11.44
CA GLU A 214 -27.43 -7.15 11.86
C GLU A 214 -26.17 -7.98 12.12
N LYS A 215 -26.31 -9.12 12.79
CA LYS A 215 -25.18 -10.03 13.00
C LYS A 215 -24.61 -10.57 11.69
N GLU A 216 -25.46 -10.93 10.73
CA GLU A 216 -24.97 -11.38 9.42
C GLU A 216 -24.24 -10.28 8.64
N VAL A 217 -24.66 -9.02 8.78
CA VAL A 217 -23.93 -7.89 8.21
C VAL A 217 -22.59 -7.70 8.90
N GLU A 218 -22.56 -7.78 10.22
CA GLU A 218 -21.33 -7.71 11.03
C GLU A 218 -20.34 -8.82 10.64
N ASP A 219 -20.81 -10.07 10.50
CA ASP A 219 -19.99 -11.21 10.07
C ASP A 219 -19.39 -10.97 8.65
N ILE A 220 -20.13 -10.31 7.74
CA ILE A 220 -19.64 -9.96 6.40
C ILE A 220 -18.63 -8.79 6.46
N GLU A 221 -18.85 -7.79 7.32
CA GLU A 221 -17.88 -6.70 7.55
C GLU A 221 -16.56 -7.23 8.12
N GLU A 222 -16.61 -8.24 8.98
CA GLU A 222 -15.42 -8.96 9.45
C GLU A 222 -14.75 -9.77 8.34
N GLU A 223 -15.52 -10.52 7.52
CA GLU A 223 -14.98 -11.32 6.40
C GLU A 223 -14.26 -10.46 5.36
N THR A 224 -14.83 -9.29 5.02
CA THR A 224 -14.25 -8.32 4.08
C THR A 224 -13.07 -7.52 4.67
N GLY A 225 -12.86 -7.63 5.98
CA GLY A 225 -11.81 -6.94 6.72
C GLY A 225 -12.10 -5.46 7.01
N LEU A 226 -13.29 -4.96 6.70
CA LEU A 226 -13.64 -3.54 6.89
C LEU A 226 -13.48 -3.10 8.35
N THR A 227 -13.95 -3.91 9.31
CA THR A 227 -13.81 -3.62 10.74
C THR A 227 -12.35 -3.56 11.18
N ARG A 228 -11.52 -4.49 10.68
CA ARG A 228 -10.09 -4.53 10.98
C ARG A 228 -9.37 -3.31 10.41
N ASP A 229 -9.69 -2.93 9.17
CA ASP A 229 -9.05 -1.82 8.49
C ASP A 229 -9.43 -0.48 9.16
N ARG A 230 -10.70 -0.32 9.55
CA ARG A 230 -11.17 0.81 10.41
C ARG A 230 -10.40 0.91 11.72
N ALA A 231 -10.19 -0.21 12.42
CA ALA A 231 -9.43 -0.23 13.66
C ALA A 231 -7.96 0.18 13.42
N ILE A 232 -7.31 -0.35 12.38
CA ILE A 232 -5.93 0.01 12.03
C ILE A 232 -5.83 1.51 11.72
N TRP A 233 -6.75 2.06 10.94
CA TRP A 233 -6.72 3.48 10.57
C TRP A 233 -7.01 4.40 11.75
N ALA A 234 -7.98 4.06 12.60
CA ALA A 234 -8.26 4.83 13.81
C ALA A 234 -7.07 4.83 14.76
N GLN A 235 -6.39 3.69 14.91
CA GLN A 235 -5.17 3.58 15.72
C GLN A 235 -4.05 4.45 15.16
N LYS A 236 -3.76 4.37 13.86
CA LYS A 236 -2.76 5.21 13.19
C LYS A 236 -3.07 6.71 13.34
N ALA A 237 -4.34 7.10 13.24
CA ALA A 237 -4.76 8.49 13.44
C ALA A 237 -4.52 8.96 14.88
N ILE A 238 -4.78 8.10 15.87
CA ILE A 238 -4.50 8.38 17.30
C ILE A 238 -2.99 8.55 17.52
N GLU A 239 -2.16 7.66 16.98
CA GLU A 239 -0.69 7.73 17.09
C GLU A 239 -0.14 9.02 16.47
N HIS A 240 -0.60 9.36 15.26
CA HIS A 240 -0.21 10.61 14.61
C HIS A 240 -0.65 11.85 15.41
N ALA A 241 -1.85 11.83 15.98
CA ALA A 241 -2.33 12.92 16.83
C ALA A 241 -1.51 13.06 18.12
N GLU A 242 -1.09 11.95 18.73
CA GLU A 242 -0.17 11.95 19.88
C GLU A 242 1.17 12.60 19.54
N GLU A 243 1.77 12.24 18.41
CA GLU A 243 3.02 12.83 17.92
C GLU A 243 2.90 14.34 17.70
N LYS A 244 1.83 14.79 17.02
CA LYS A 244 1.59 16.23 16.80
C LYS A 244 1.33 16.99 18.10
N ILE A 245 0.65 16.38 19.07
CA ILE A 245 0.45 16.97 20.41
C ILE A 245 1.79 17.09 21.14
N ALA A 246 2.63 16.06 21.13
CA ALA A 246 3.93 16.09 21.79
C ALA A 246 4.86 17.17 21.21
N THR A 247 4.96 17.26 19.88
CA THR A 247 5.75 18.31 19.21
C THR A 247 5.19 19.72 19.47
N ALA A 248 3.87 19.87 19.60
CA ALA A 248 3.25 21.14 19.99
C ALA A 248 3.57 21.52 21.44
N GLU A 249 3.57 20.57 22.37
CA GLU A 249 3.96 20.79 23.78
C GLU A 249 5.40 21.30 23.88
N GLU A 250 6.32 20.69 23.15
CA GLU A 250 7.73 21.07 23.13
C GLU A 250 7.93 22.51 22.64
N LYS A 251 7.36 22.85 21.46
CA LYS A 251 7.47 24.22 20.92
C LYS A 251 6.81 25.25 21.83
N ILE A 252 5.67 24.95 22.44
CA ILE A 252 5.03 25.86 23.40
C ILE A 252 5.93 26.07 24.62
N ALA A 253 6.56 25.02 25.15
CA ALA A 253 7.47 25.13 26.28
C ALA A 253 8.71 25.99 25.96
N GLU A 254 9.27 25.85 24.76
CA GLU A 254 10.36 26.68 24.25
C GLU A 254 9.95 28.16 24.19
N LYS A 255 8.81 28.48 23.56
CA LYS A 255 8.32 29.87 23.47
C LYS A 255 8.00 30.47 24.85
N ILE A 256 7.54 29.68 25.82
CA ILE A 256 7.39 30.10 27.22
C ILE A 256 8.75 30.50 27.82
N ALA A 257 9.79 29.69 27.59
CA ALA A 257 11.14 29.94 28.11
C ALA A 257 11.75 31.23 27.51
N GLU A 258 11.42 31.54 26.27
CA GLU A 258 11.78 32.80 25.59
C GLU A 258 10.95 34.02 26.05
N GLY A 259 9.89 33.80 26.83
CA GLY A 259 9.05 34.86 27.40
C GLY A 259 7.89 35.31 26.51
N PHE A 260 7.51 34.52 25.49
CA PHE A 260 6.33 34.78 24.67
C PHE A 260 5.03 34.46 25.42
N ASN A 261 3.96 35.19 25.09
CA ASN A 261 2.61 34.87 25.57
C ASN A 261 1.98 33.81 24.65
N VAL A 262 1.80 32.61 25.20
CA VAL A 262 1.30 31.43 24.48
C VAL A 262 -0.14 31.06 24.83
N THR A 263 -0.93 31.93 25.49
CA THR A 263 -2.26 31.56 26.00
C THR A 263 -3.20 30.97 24.93
N ILE A 264 -3.15 31.48 23.70
CA ILE A 264 -3.96 30.95 22.58
C ILE A 264 -3.48 29.54 22.18
N ALA A 265 -2.16 29.32 22.14
CA ALA A 265 -1.59 28.02 21.80
C ALA A 265 -1.90 26.98 22.88
N GLU A 266 -1.83 27.35 24.16
CA GLU A 266 -2.22 26.49 25.29
C GLU A 266 -3.70 26.08 25.23
N ASP A 267 -4.59 26.98 24.80
CA ASP A 267 -6.01 26.67 24.62
C ASP A 267 -6.24 25.65 23.50
N PHE A 268 -5.61 25.85 22.33
CA PHE A 268 -5.65 24.87 21.24
C PHE A 268 -5.08 23.51 21.64
N LEU A 269 -3.94 23.50 22.33
CA LEU A 269 -3.31 22.28 22.82
C LEU A 269 -4.22 21.54 23.82
N THR A 270 -4.92 22.29 24.69
CA THR A 270 -5.88 21.71 25.64
C THR A 270 -7.04 21.05 24.90
N GLN A 271 -7.63 21.75 23.92
CA GLN A 271 -8.71 21.20 23.09
C GLN A 271 -8.26 19.95 22.32
N ALA A 272 -7.05 19.96 21.76
CA ALA A 272 -6.46 18.82 21.06
C ALA A 272 -6.37 17.58 21.98
N LYS A 273 -5.86 17.75 23.21
CA LYS A 273 -5.77 16.66 24.20
C LYS A 273 -7.13 16.10 24.59
N ASP A 274 -8.13 16.97 24.77
CA ASP A 274 -9.49 16.56 25.09
C ASP A 274 -10.13 15.76 23.94
N MET A 275 -9.88 16.15 22.69
CA MET A 275 -10.36 15.41 21.51
C MET A 275 -9.63 14.07 21.36
N LEU A 276 -8.31 14.01 21.56
CA LEU A 276 -7.55 12.76 21.56
C LEU A 276 -8.04 11.80 22.66
N ALA A 277 -8.35 12.31 23.86
CA ALA A 277 -8.92 11.51 24.93
C ALA A 277 -10.28 10.91 24.54
N GLN A 278 -11.14 11.71 23.90
CA GLN A 278 -12.42 11.22 23.36
C GLN A 278 -12.22 10.20 22.24
N ALA A 279 -11.25 10.40 21.35
CA ALA A 279 -10.90 9.45 20.29
C ALA A 279 -10.54 8.07 20.87
N LYS A 280 -9.71 8.03 21.91
CA LYS A 280 -9.36 6.78 22.61
C LYS A 280 -10.56 6.11 23.28
N VAL A 281 -11.49 6.90 23.83
CA VAL A 281 -12.74 6.34 24.39
C VAL A 281 -13.58 5.70 23.28
N LYS A 282 -13.72 6.36 22.13
CA LYS A 282 -14.45 5.84 20.97
C LYS A 282 -13.79 4.60 20.37
N PHE A 283 -12.46 4.59 20.30
CA PHE A 283 -11.70 3.44 19.85
C PHE A 283 -11.98 2.20 20.71
N ASN A 284 -11.93 2.35 22.04
CA ASN A 284 -12.22 1.25 22.98
C ASN A 284 -13.69 0.81 22.97
N ALA A 285 -14.59 1.63 22.43
CA ALA A 285 -15.99 1.29 22.21
C ALA A 285 -16.26 0.70 20.82
N GLU A 286 -15.20 0.42 20.04
CA GLU A 286 -15.26 -0.06 18.65
C GLU A 286 -15.97 0.92 17.69
N GLU A 287 -16.11 2.18 18.10
CA GLU A 287 -16.61 3.29 17.28
C GLU A 287 -15.46 3.90 16.46
N TYR A 288 -14.86 3.10 15.59
CA TYR A 288 -13.59 3.43 14.92
C TYR A 288 -13.69 4.65 13.98
N LYS A 289 -14.82 4.86 13.31
CA LYS A 289 -15.02 6.05 12.44
C LYS A 289 -14.97 7.33 13.25
N GLU A 290 -15.72 7.39 14.34
CA GLU A 290 -15.74 8.51 15.27
C GLU A 290 -14.38 8.72 15.94
N ALA A 291 -13.72 7.64 16.32
CA ALA A 291 -12.37 7.68 16.90
C ALA A 291 -11.36 8.32 15.94
N ARG A 292 -11.33 7.86 14.68
CA ARG A 292 -10.45 8.40 13.64
C ARG A 292 -10.68 9.89 13.45
N LYS A 293 -11.93 10.32 13.28
CA LYS A 293 -12.29 11.72 13.07
C LYS A 293 -11.84 12.62 14.23
N LEU A 294 -12.12 12.21 15.47
CA LEU A 294 -11.70 12.93 16.67
C LEU A 294 -10.17 13.04 16.78
N ALA A 295 -9.44 11.98 16.42
CA ALA A 295 -7.99 11.98 16.42
C ALA A 295 -7.41 12.93 15.35
N GLN A 296 -7.99 12.95 14.15
CA GLN A 296 -7.56 13.87 13.09
C GLN A 296 -7.80 15.34 13.47
N ASP A 297 -8.98 15.65 14.01
CA ASP A 297 -9.30 16.99 14.51
C ASP A 297 -8.33 17.40 15.64
N ALA A 298 -7.98 16.47 16.53
CA ALA A 298 -6.97 16.69 17.56
C ALA A 298 -5.59 17.01 16.96
N GLY A 299 -5.16 16.28 15.94
CA GLY A 299 -3.90 16.53 15.22
C GLY A 299 -3.86 17.92 14.57
N ILE A 300 -4.96 18.36 13.94
CA ILE A 300 -5.07 19.70 13.35
C ILE A 300 -4.95 20.79 14.43
N LEU A 301 -5.68 20.65 15.54
CA LEU A 301 -5.59 21.59 16.66
C LEU A 301 -4.19 21.64 17.26
N ALA A 302 -3.51 20.50 17.36
CA ALA A 302 -2.14 20.44 17.84
C ALA A 302 -1.17 21.18 16.90
N MET A 303 -1.33 21.06 15.58
CA MET A 303 -0.55 21.83 14.62
C MET A 303 -0.81 23.34 14.74
N HIS A 304 -2.06 23.75 14.96
CA HIS A 304 -2.39 25.16 15.23
C HIS A 304 -1.72 25.66 16.51
N ALA A 305 -1.72 24.83 17.57
CA ALA A 305 -1.05 25.12 18.83
C ALA A 305 0.47 25.26 18.64
N LYS A 306 1.11 24.29 17.95
CA LYS A 306 2.55 24.26 17.65
C LYS A 306 3.02 25.56 16.99
N ARG A 307 2.24 26.09 16.06
CA ARG A 307 2.60 27.29 15.28
C ARG A 307 2.57 28.59 16.08
N GLY A 308 1.89 28.63 17.23
CA GLY A 308 1.83 29.82 18.10
C GLY A 308 1.28 31.09 17.44
N LYS A 309 0.77 31.03 16.19
CA LYS A 309 0.38 32.20 15.42
C LYS A 309 -0.92 32.78 15.99
N SER A 310 -0.82 33.91 16.69
CA SER A 310 -1.90 34.89 16.62
C SER A 310 -2.03 35.31 15.15
N PHE A 311 -3.24 35.46 14.62
CA PHE A 311 -3.50 35.76 13.21
C PHE A 311 -2.82 37.04 12.65
N GLU A 312 -2.07 37.79 13.48
CA GLU A 312 -1.37 39.01 13.09
C GLU A 312 0.16 38.85 13.12
N LYS A 313 0.71 38.87 11.90
CA LYS A 313 2.12 39.13 11.51
C LYS A 313 3.15 38.00 11.64
N ILE A 314 3.72 37.67 10.47
CA ILE A 314 4.75 36.68 10.19
C ILE A 314 6.03 37.42 9.75
N GLU A 315 7.17 37.06 10.32
CA GLU A 315 8.52 37.11 9.73
C GLU A 315 9.08 35.69 9.96
N VAL A 316 9.17 34.82 8.94
CA VAL A 316 10.29 34.56 8.02
C VAL A 316 11.61 34.36 8.77
N GLU A 317 11.77 33.20 9.42
CA GLU A 317 13.10 32.64 9.77
C GLU A 317 13.02 31.15 10.16
N GLU A 318 11.85 30.60 10.53
CA GLU A 318 11.70 29.17 10.89
C GLU A 318 11.28 28.22 9.74
N ALA A 319 11.22 28.71 8.50
CA ALA A 319 10.79 27.91 7.34
C ALA A 319 11.94 27.17 6.64
N GLU A 320 13.20 27.56 6.86
CA GLU A 320 14.34 26.99 6.15
C GLU A 320 14.80 25.65 6.76
N GLU A 321 14.58 25.43 8.06
CA GLU A 321 15.06 24.23 8.78
C GLU A 321 14.11 23.01 8.65
N GLU A 322 12.80 23.22 8.43
CA GLU A 322 11.85 22.12 8.15
C GLU A 322 11.91 21.65 6.67
N ILE A 323 12.35 22.51 5.73
CA ILE A 323 12.52 22.15 4.31
C ILE A 323 13.73 21.22 4.12
N GLU A 324 14.86 21.51 4.77
CA GLU A 324 16.06 20.67 4.68
C GLU A 324 15.82 19.23 5.19
N LEU A 325 14.93 19.06 6.18
CA LEU A 325 14.59 17.74 6.72
C LEU A 325 13.74 16.91 5.74
N GLU A 326 12.82 17.56 5.02
CA GLU A 326 11.92 16.88 4.08
C GLU A 326 12.65 16.47 2.81
N GLU A 327 13.49 17.35 2.25
CA GLU A 327 14.37 17.04 1.10
C GLU A 327 15.30 15.86 1.43
N SER A 328 15.89 15.85 2.63
CA SER A 328 16.76 14.77 3.10
C SER A 328 16.03 13.42 3.25
N LEU A 329 14.75 13.43 3.67
CA LEU A 329 13.95 12.21 3.76
C LEU A 329 13.51 11.68 2.39
N GLU A 330 13.32 12.57 1.42
CA GLU A 330 13.07 12.21 0.02
C GLU A 330 14.28 11.46 -0.56
N GLU A 331 15.50 11.95 -0.36
CA GLU A 331 16.73 11.28 -0.81
C GLU A 331 16.91 9.87 -0.19
N ILE A 332 16.61 9.71 1.10
CA ILE A 332 16.64 8.39 1.76
C ILE A 332 15.65 7.42 1.13
N ASN A 333 14.45 7.89 0.76
CA ASN A 333 13.42 7.07 0.13
C ASN A 333 13.80 6.70 -1.32
N ASP A 334 14.38 7.62 -2.07
CA ASP A 334 14.89 7.37 -3.42
C ASP A 334 15.98 6.28 -3.42
N THR A 335 16.96 6.38 -2.51
CA THR A 335 17.99 5.34 -2.35
C THR A 335 17.37 4.00 -1.94
N ARG A 336 16.36 4.00 -1.06
CA ARG A 336 15.62 2.78 -0.67
C ARG A 336 14.94 2.12 -1.87
N GLU A 337 14.31 2.89 -2.74
CA GLU A 337 13.65 2.37 -3.95
C GLU A 337 14.67 1.73 -4.90
N LYS A 338 15.83 2.37 -5.11
CA LYS A 338 16.92 1.82 -5.93
C LYS A 338 17.39 0.47 -5.39
N LEU A 339 17.60 0.36 -4.07
CA LEU A 339 17.99 -0.91 -3.44
C LEU A 339 16.93 -2.00 -3.64
N MET A 340 15.64 -1.66 -3.49
CA MET A 340 14.57 -2.63 -3.70
C MET A 340 14.50 -3.15 -5.14
N LYS A 341 14.75 -2.28 -6.14
CA LYS A 341 14.86 -2.71 -7.55
C LYS A 341 16.02 -3.69 -7.78
N LEU A 342 17.15 -3.51 -7.11
CA LEU A 342 18.28 -4.45 -7.19
C LEU A 342 17.92 -5.78 -6.51
N GLN A 343 17.23 -5.73 -5.38
CA GLN A 343 16.74 -6.92 -4.69
C GLN A 343 15.78 -7.74 -5.57
N GLU A 344 14.90 -7.09 -6.33
CA GLU A 344 14.00 -7.74 -7.29
C GLU A 344 14.75 -8.45 -8.43
N LYS A 345 15.94 -7.96 -8.79
CA LYS A 345 16.83 -8.62 -9.76
C LYS A 345 17.58 -9.82 -9.19
N GLY A 346 17.51 -10.07 -7.89
CA GLY A 346 18.22 -11.17 -7.22
C GLY A 346 19.48 -10.76 -6.46
N ILE A 347 19.87 -9.48 -6.51
CA ILE A 347 21.08 -8.96 -5.86
C ILE A 347 20.85 -8.87 -4.34
N ASP A 348 21.78 -9.42 -3.55
CA ASP A 348 21.72 -9.35 -2.08
C ASP A 348 22.14 -7.96 -1.57
N VAL A 349 21.16 -7.09 -1.34
CA VAL A 349 21.31 -5.74 -0.78
C VAL A 349 20.89 -5.63 0.70
N SER A 350 20.90 -6.75 1.43
CA SER A 350 20.38 -6.77 2.82
C SER A 350 21.16 -5.89 3.79
N GLU A 351 22.50 -5.82 3.64
CA GLU A 351 23.38 -4.99 4.47
C GLU A 351 23.15 -3.49 4.21
N GLU A 352 22.98 -3.11 2.95
CA GLU A 352 22.71 -1.73 2.52
C GLU A 352 21.35 -1.23 3.04
N LEU A 353 20.32 -2.08 3.02
CA LEU A 353 19.01 -1.75 3.58
C LEU A 353 19.04 -1.57 5.11
N GLU A 354 19.84 -2.38 5.82
CA GLU A 354 20.05 -2.21 7.27
C GLU A 354 20.78 -0.90 7.58
N GLU A 355 21.82 -0.57 6.80
CA GLU A 355 22.56 0.68 6.94
C GLU A 355 21.68 1.91 6.66
N LEU A 356 20.87 1.87 5.59
CA LEU A 356 19.93 2.94 5.24
C LEU A 356 18.84 3.14 6.31
N THR A 357 18.33 2.04 6.89
CA THR A 357 17.34 2.09 7.98
C THR A 357 17.94 2.70 9.25
N ARG A 358 19.21 2.42 9.54
CA ARG A 358 19.94 3.07 10.64
C ARG A 358 20.05 4.57 10.40
N ILE A 359 20.46 4.99 9.20
CA ILE A 359 20.57 6.41 8.82
C ILE A 359 19.22 7.10 8.95
N GLU A 360 18.14 6.52 8.42
CA GLU A 360 16.79 7.09 8.54
C GLU A 360 16.38 7.30 10.00
N THR A 361 16.70 6.33 10.87
CA THR A 361 16.40 6.42 12.30
C THR A 361 17.21 7.54 12.96
N GLU A 362 18.53 7.57 12.74
CA GLU A 362 19.42 8.61 13.27
C GLU A 362 19.03 10.01 12.76
N PHE A 363 18.60 10.12 11.50
CA PHE A 363 18.17 11.37 10.88
C PHE A 363 16.86 11.88 11.50
N LYS A 364 15.85 11.01 11.65
CA LYS A 364 14.57 11.35 12.32
C LYS A 364 14.74 11.73 13.79
N GLU A 365 15.73 11.16 14.46
CA GLU A 365 16.05 11.46 15.86
C GLU A 365 16.96 12.71 16.00
N GLY A 366 17.41 13.32 14.89
CA GLY A 366 18.37 14.44 14.91
C GLY A 366 19.75 14.05 15.46
N LEU A 367 20.07 12.76 15.46
CA LEU A 367 21.33 12.19 15.95
C LEU A 367 22.36 11.98 14.82
N PHE A 368 21.94 12.08 13.57
CA PHE A 368 22.81 11.95 12.43
C PHE A 368 23.72 13.18 12.31
N THR A 369 25.00 13.01 12.61
CA THR A 369 26.02 14.08 12.51
C THR A 369 26.87 13.98 11.24
N GLY A 370 26.57 13.02 10.36
CA GLY A 370 27.29 12.80 9.12
C GLY A 370 26.80 13.70 7.99
N ASP A 371 27.51 13.68 6.87
CA ASP A 371 27.02 14.20 5.61
C ASP A 371 26.08 13.14 5.00
N LEU A 372 24.80 13.49 4.84
CA LEU A 372 23.78 12.54 4.41
C LEU A 372 24.00 12.12 2.96
N GLU A 373 24.36 13.07 2.10
CA GLU A 373 24.62 12.84 0.68
C GLU A 373 25.79 11.86 0.50
N GLU A 374 26.89 12.05 1.26
CA GLU A 374 28.05 11.15 1.25
C GLU A 374 27.69 9.72 1.74
N ALA A 375 26.83 9.63 2.76
CA ALA A 375 26.40 8.33 3.29
C ALA A 375 25.49 7.57 2.32
N LEU A 376 24.56 8.27 1.66
CA LEU A 376 23.68 7.69 0.64
C LEU A 376 24.47 7.30 -0.62
N GLU A 377 25.40 8.15 -1.08
CA GLU A 377 26.29 7.84 -2.21
C GLU A 377 27.13 6.57 -1.90
N SER A 378 27.66 6.45 -0.68
CA SER A 378 28.40 5.26 -0.28
C SER A 378 27.54 3.99 -0.30
N ILE A 379 26.25 4.07 0.03
CA ILE A 379 25.33 2.93 -0.04
C ILE A 379 25.07 2.56 -1.50
N GLU A 380 24.81 3.55 -2.36
CA GLU A 380 24.56 3.33 -3.79
C GLU A 380 25.77 2.71 -4.51
N ASP A 381 26.98 3.15 -4.18
CA ASP A 381 28.21 2.61 -4.77
C ASP A 381 28.47 1.16 -4.37
N LYS A 382 28.21 0.79 -3.10
CA LYS A 382 28.29 -0.62 -2.67
C LYS A 382 27.28 -1.49 -3.41
N ALA A 383 26.06 -1.00 -3.60
CA ALA A 383 25.00 -1.71 -4.29
C ALA A 383 25.32 -1.91 -5.79
N LYS A 384 25.84 -0.87 -6.47
CA LYS A 384 26.30 -0.97 -7.87
C LYS A 384 27.46 -1.95 -8.03
N ALA A 385 28.42 -1.96 -7.11
CA ALA A 385 29.51 -2.93 -7.16
C ALA A 385 29.01 -4.38 -7.06
N LYS A 386 27.92 -4.64 -6.34
CA LYS A 386 27.28 -5.97 -6.31
C LYS A 386 26.57 -6.30 -7.63
N GLU A 387 25.91 -5.33 -8.24
CA GLU A 387 25.28 -5.48 -9.57
C GLU A 387 26.32 -5.83 -10.66
N GLU A 388 27.46 -5.12 -10.69
CA GLU A 388 28.53 -5.38 -11.68
C GLU A 388 29.13 -6.79 -11.52
N VAL A 389 29.28 -7.28 -10.28
CA VAL A 389 29.79 -8.65 -10.03
C VAL A 389 28.80 -9.71 -10.52
N GLU A 390 27.49 -9.47 -10.39
CA GLU A 390 26.47 -10.41 -10.85
C GLU A 390 26.40 -10.46 -12.39
N GLU A 391 26.51 -9.31 -13.05
CA GLU A 391 26.56 -9.20 -14.52
C GLU A 391 27.82 -9.88 -15.10
N GLU A 392 28.99 -9.71 -14.47
CA GLU A 392 30.21 -10.43 -14.85
C GLU A 392 30.10 -11.95 -14.67
N THR A 393 29.38 -12.44 -13.66
CA THR A 393 29.13 -13.90 -13.51
C THR A 393 28.17 -14.46 -14.56
N GLU A 394 27.29 -13.65 -15.15
CA GLU A 394 26.37 -14.08 -16.20
C GLU A 394 27.06 -14.18 -17.58
N GLU A 395 28.10 -13.39 -17.82
CA GLU A 395 28.84 -13.37 -19.09
C GLU A 395 29.84 -14.54 -19.25
N GLU A 396 30.15 -15.29 -18.18
CA GLU A 396 31.06 -16.46 -18.23
C GLU A 396 30.35 -17.83 -18.41
N LEU A 397 29.01 -17.86 -18.51
CA LEU A 397 28.28 -19.12 -18.75
C LEU A 397 28.25 -19.42 -20.26
N GLU A 398 28.97 -20.46 -20.68
CA GLU A 398 28.94 -20.94 -22.08
C GLU A 398 27.61 -21.61 -22.44
N CYS A 399 26.87 -22.11 -21.44
CA CYS A 399 25.58 -22.79 -21.63
C CYS A 399 24.65 -22.61 -20.42
N SER A 400 23.34 -22.62 -20.69
CA SER A 400 22.28 -22.71 -19.67
C SER A 400 21.54 -24.04 -19.73
N PHE A 401 21.57 -24.69 -20.90
CA PHE A 401 20.98 -25.99 -21.17
C PHE A 401 21.93 -26.82 -22.06
N ASP A 402 21.79 -28.16 -22.04
CA ASP A 402 22.55 -29.07 -22.91
C ASP A 402 22.43 -28.73 -24.40
N THR A 403 21.32 -28.11 -24.80
CA THR A 403 21.08 -27.68 -26.20
C THR A 403 21.94 -26.50 -26.63
N ASP A 404 22.52 -25.78 -25.69
CA ASP A 404 23.44 -24.67 -25.98
C ASP A 404 24.84 -25.20 -26.32
N CYS A 405 25.13 -26.45 -25.97
CA CYS A 405 26.38 -27.14 -26.23
C CYS A 405 26.42 -27.86 -27.58
N LYS A 406 27.63 -28.17 -28.07
CA LYS A 406 27.78 -28.90 -29.33
C LYS A 406 27.35 -30.35 -29.15
N GLU A 407 27.03 -31.01 -30.27
CA GLU A 407 26.64 -32.43 -30.27
C GLU A 407 27.71 -33.30 -29.58
N GLY A 408 27.32 -33.97 -28.48
CA GLY A 408 28.19 -34.78 -27.62
C GLY A 408 28.72 -34.09 -26.36
N GLU A 409 28.29 -32.87 -26.06
CA GLU A 409 28.57 -32.13 -24.83
C GLU A 409 27.27 -31.94 -24.01
N ILE A 410 27.39 -31.83 -22.69
CA ILE A 410 26.30 -31.46 -21.77
C ILE A 410 26.70 -30.24 -20.97
N CYS A 411 25.71 -29.49 -20.48
CA CYS A 411 25.95 -28.30 -19.69
C CYS A 411 26.11 -28.65 -18.21
N THR A 412 27.32 -28.53 -17.68
CA THR A 412 27.62 -28.73 -16.26
C THR A 412 28.15 -27.42 -15.68
N ASP A 413 27.45 -26.87 -14.68
CA ASP A 413 27.83 -25.62 -14.00
C ASP A 413 28.19 -24.46 -14.96
N GLY A 414 27.43 -24.33 -16.05
CA GLY A 414 27.62 -23.25 -17.03
C GLY A 414 28.69 -23.50 -18.09
N LYS A 415 29.31 -24.69 -18.12
CA LYS A 415 30.33 -25.05 -19.12
C LYS A 415 29.92 -26.28 -19.91
N CYS A 416 30.22 -26.26 -21.21
CA CYS A 416 29.98 -27.40 -22.08
C CYS A 416 31.08 -28.45 -21.86
N GLU A 417 30.74 -29.50 -21.12
CA GLU A 417 31.63 -30.62 -20.86
C GLU A 417 31.31 -31.76 -21.82
N LYS A 418 32.36 -32.35 -22.39
CA LYS A 418 32.21 -33.48 -23.31
C LYS A 418 31.75 -34.70 -22.53
N VAL A 419 30.63 -35.29 -22.94
CA VAL A 419 30.17 -36.56 -22.37
C VAL A 419 31.14 -37.64 -22.81
N GLU A 420 31.86 -38.26 -21.87
CA GLU A 420 32.57 -39.49 -22.17
C GLU A 420 31.53 -40.55 -22.49
N GLU A 421 31.55 -41.07 -23.73
CA GLU A 421 30.65 -42.15 -24.13
C GLU A 421 30.86 -43.32 -23.16
N PRO A 422 29.78 -43.88 -22.58
CA PRO A 422 29.92 -44.98 -21.64
C PRO A 422 30.62 -46.16 -22.34
N GLU A 423 31.57 -46.80 -21.65
CA GLU A 423 32.32 -47.95 -22.17
C GLU A 423 31.40 -49.10 -22.56
N CYS A 424 30.22 -49.19 -21.91
CA CYS A 424 29.22 -50.21 -22.14
C CYS A 424 27.81 -49.67 -21.95
N THR A 425 26.84 -50.31 -22.60
CA THR A 425 25.40 -50.11 -22.33
C THR A 425 24.73 -51.38 -21.81
N VAL A 426 25.34 -52.54 -22.09
CA VAL A 426 24.92 -53.85 -21.64
C VAL A 426 26.14 -54.71 -21.32
N ASP A 427 25.98 -55.75 -20.49
CA ASP A 427 27.08 -56.63 -20.06
C ASP A 427 27.83 -57.28 -21.24
N THR A 428 27.16 -57.46 -22.38
CA THR A 428 27.79 -58.05 -23.58
C THR A 428 28.76 -57.12 -24.29
N ASP A 429 28.76 -55.84 -23.94
CA ASP A 429 29.74 -54.87 -24.44
C ASP A 429 31.09 -55.02 -23.69
N CYS A 430 31.07 -55.65 -22.51
CA CYS A 430 32.23 -55.91 -21.66
C CYS A 430 32.92 -57.26 -21.97
N LYS A 431 34.15 -57.45 -21.47
CA LYS A 431 34.90 -58.70 -21.66
C LYS A 431 34.31 -59.83 -20.80
N GLU A 432 34.68 -61.08 -21.11
CA GLU A 432 34.40 -62.22 -20.20
C GLU A 432 34.96 -61.89 -18.80
N ASP A 433 34.09 -62.01 -17.78
CA ASP A 433 34.30 -61.69 -16.36
C ASP A 433 34.03 -60.23 -15.90
N GLU A 434 33.46 -59.37 -16.77
CA GLU A 434 33.03 -58.01 -16.45
C GLU A 434 31.51 -57.83 -16.66
N ALA A 435 30.87 -56.92 -15.91
CA ALA A 435 29.49 -56.46 -16.09
C ALA A 435 29.45 -54.95 -16.34
N CYS A 436 28.41 -54.50 -17.03
CA CYS A 436 28.20 -53.08 -17.25
C CYS A 436 27.52 -52.44 -16.04
N ILE A 437 28.28 -51.64 -15.28
CA ILE A 437 27.78 -50.94 -14.09
C ILE A 437 27.93 -49.44 -14.33
N GLU A 438 26.80 -48.74 -14.40
CA GLU A 438 26.73 -47.27 -14.60
C GLU A 438 27.49 -46.76 -15.84
N GLY A 439 27.62 -47.60 -16.87
CA GLY A 439 28.31 -47.26 -18.12
C GLY A 439 29.81 -47.57 -18.13
N THR A 440 30.34 -48.23 -17.10
CA THR A 440 31.73 -48.71 -17.03
C THR A 440 31.77 -50.23 -16.90
N CYS A 441 32.73 -50.88 -17.54
CA CYS A 441 32.91 -52.33 -17.40
C CYS A 441 33.66 -52.66 -16.10
N GLU A 442 32.95 -53.17 -15.11
CA GLU A 442 33.51 -53.57 -13.81
C GLU A 442 33.61 -55.09 -13.68
N LYS A 443 34.67 -55.59 -13.03
CA LYS A 443 34.83 -57.04 -12.79
C LYS A 443 33.82 -57.55 -11.78
N ILE A 444 33.17 -58.66 -12.10
CA ILE A 444 32.28 -59.36 -11.17
C ILE A 444 33.14 -60.24 -10.27
N GLU A 445 33.34 -59.84 -9.02
CA GLU A 445 33.92 -60.74 -8.02
C GLU A 445 32.88 -61.81 -7.64
N GLU A 446 33.15 -63.08 -7.97
CA GLU A 446 32.31 -64.25 -7.61
C GLU A 446 32.32 -64.59 -6.10
#